data_AF-E0U3J7-F1
#
_entry.id   AF-E0U3J7-F1
#
_cell.length_a   1.000
_cell.length_b   1.000
_cell.length_c   1.000
_cell.angle_alpha   90.00
_cell.angle_beta   90.00
_cell.angle_gamma   90.00
#
_symmetry.space_group_name_H-M   'P 1'
#
loop_
_entity.id
_entity.type
_entity.pdbx_description
1 polymer ?
#
loop_
_entity_poly.entity_id
_entity_poly.type
_entity_poly.pdbx_seq_one_letter_code
_entity_poly.pdbx_strand_id
1 'polypeptide(L)' 'MKKIMLLLTITAILSACQPNYTGKYIEIGDSLTEYTKECFKEHQIPYQYEKGKLYVPDDAFDVVINTCS' A
#
# COMPACT_ATOMS: atom_id res chain seq x y z
N MET A 1 13.24 12.76 -32.22
CA MET A 1 12.03 11.93 -32.02
C MET A 1 12.32 10.59 -31.33
N LYS A 2 13.34 9.83 -31.73
CA LYS A 2 13.71 8.53 -31.13
C LYS A 2 14.00 8.56 -29.62
N LYS A 3 14.57 9.66 -29.10
CA LYS A 3 14.88 9.85 -27.67
C LYS A 3 13.64 10.10 -26.78
N ILE A 4 12.61 10.76 -27.31
CA ILE A 4 11.37 11.06 -26.56
C ILE A 4 10.52 9.78 -26.42
N MET A 5 10.48 8.96 -27.46
CA MET A 5 9.80 7.67 -27.45
C MET A 5 10.44 6.70 -26.43
N LEU A 6 11.76 6.76 -26.22
CA LEU A 6 12.46 5.97 -25.20
C LEU A 6 12.14 6.42 -23.77
N LEU A 7 11.94 7.73 -23.54
CA LEU A 7 11.57 8.24 -22.21
C LEU A 7 10.18 7.77 -21.77
N LEU A 8 9.21 7.78 -22.69
CA LEU A 8 7.82 7.35 -22.44
C LEU A 8 7.72 5.87 -22.05
N THR A 9 8.57 5.01 -22.60
CA THR A 9 8.60 3.59 -22.25
C THR A 9 9.11 3.34 -20.83
N ILE A 10 10.05 4.14 -20.34
CA ILE A 10 10.65 3.95 -19.01
C ILE A 10 9.67 4.38 -17.91
N THR A 11 8.91 5.47 -18.14
CA THR A 11 7.88 5.94 -17.19
C THR A 11 6.72 4.95 -17.04
N ALA A 12 6.36 4.22 -18.10
CA ALA A 12 5.28 3.23 -18.05
C ALA A 12 5.65 1.97 -17.25
N ILE A 13 6.94 1.60 -17.23
CA ILE A 13 7.41 0.41 -16.49
C ILE A 13 7.45 0.70 -14.98
N LEU A 14 7.80 1.93 -14.58
CA LEU A 14 7.84 2.31 -13.17
C LEU A 14 6.46 2.42 -12.52
N SER A 15 5.42 2.82 -13.28
CA SER A 15 4.03 2.84 -12.78
C SER A 15 3.44 1.44 -12.57
N ALA A 16 4.06 0.39 -13.12
CA ALA A 16 3.54 -0.98 -13.02
C ALA A 16 4.06 -1.73 -11.78
N CYS A 17 5.03 -1.19 -11.04
CA CYS A 17 5.47 -1.74 -9.77
C CYS A 17 4.51 -1.33 -8.64
N GLN A 18 3.24 -1.70 -8.75
CA GLN A 18 2.32 -1.61 -7.62
C GLN A 18 2.75 -2.65 -6.56
N PRO A 19 2.70 -2.32 -5.26
CA PRO A 19 2.97 -3.30 -4.22
C PRO A 19 2.00 -4.47 -4.35
N ASN A 20 2.51 -5.69 -4.31
CA ASN A 20 1.69 -6.90 -4.31
C ASN A 20 1.79 -7.56 -2.94
N TYR A 21 0.89 -7.20 -2.04
CA TYR A 21 0.80 -7.80 -0.71
C TYR A 21 0.06 -9.14 -0.79
N THR A 22 0.76 -10.20 -0.41
CA THR A 22 0.26 -11.59 -0.45
C THR A 22 0.33 -12.27 0.92
N GLY A 23 0.78 -11.51 1.92
CA GLY A 23 0.92 -11.92 3.28
C GLY A 23 -0.39 -12.33 3.96
N LYS A 24 -0.24 -12.98 5.11
CA LYS A 24 -1.39 -13.32 5.96
C LYS A 24 -1.84 -12.08 6.71
N TYR A 25 -3.15 -11.90 6.86
CA TYR A 25 -3.68 -10.79 7.64
C TYR A 25 -3.38 -10.97 9.13
N ILE A 26 -2.72 -9.98 9.72
CA ILE A 26 -2.37 -9.91 11.14
C ILE A 26 -3.06 -8.71 11.78
N GLU A 27 -3.44 -8.82 13.06
CA GLU A 27 -4.00 -7.70 13.82
C GLU A 27 -2.91 -6.68 14.11
N ILE A 28 -3.14 -5.41 13.77
CA ILE A 28 -2.20 -4.30 13.99
C ILE A 28 -2.74 -3.21 14.90
N GLY A 29 -4.04 -3.24 15.23
CA GLY A 29 -4.64 -2.23 16.09
C GLY A 29 -6.15 -2.38 16.25
N ASP A 30 -6.74 -1.44 16.97
CA ASP A 30 -8.17 -1.39 17.32
C ASP A 30 -8.86 -0.10 16.83
N SER A 31 -8.19 0.69 16.00
CA SER A 31 -8.73 1.93 15.46
C SER A 31 -8.46 2.05 13.97
N LEU A 32 -9.41 2.64 13.25
CA LEU A 32 -9.31 2.98 11.83
C LEU A 32 -9.73 4.44 11.66
N THR A 33 -8.76 5.34 11.77
CA THR A 33 -8.98 6.79 11.59
C THR A 33 -9.10 7.17 10.12
N GLU A 34 -9.64 8.34 9.80
CA GLU A 34 -9.67 8.83 8.40
C GLU A 34 -8.26 9.00 7.82
N TYR A 35 -7.30 9.48 8.63
CA TYR A 35 -5.89 9.55 8.22
C TYR A 35 -5.34 8.17 7.83
N THR A 36 -5.60 7.14 8.64
CA THR A 36 -5.17 5.77 8.37
C THR A 36 -5.78 5.25 7.05
N LYS A 37 -7.07 5.51 6.81
CA LYS A 37 -7.74 5.12 5.56
C LYS A 37 -7.12 5.80 4.34
N GLU A 38 -6.83 7.09 4.43
CA GLU A 38 -6.20 7.85 3.35
C GLU A 38 -4.78 7.34 3.07
N CYS A 39 -3.99 7.12 4.11
CA CYS A 39 -2.63 6.59 3.97
C CYS A 39 -2.63 5.19 3.32
N PHE A 40 -3.53 4.30 3.75
CA PHE A 40 -3.64 2.96 3.17
C PHE A 40 -4.05 3.01 1.69
N LYS A 41 -4.92 3.95 1.33
CA LYS A 41 -5.32 4.16 -0.07
C LYS A 41 -4.15 4.68 -0.92
N GLU A 42 -3.36 5.63 -0.42
CA GLU A 42 -2.21 6.20 -1.12
C GLU A 42 -1.12 5.14 -1.37
N HIS A 43 -0.83 4.32 -0.36
CA HIS A 43 0.19 3.27 -0.43
C HIS A 43 -0.34 1.92 -0.93
N GLN A 44 -1.60 1.87 -1.35
CA GLN A 44 -2.28 0.68 -1.86
C GLN A 44 -2.22 -0.51 -0.88
N ILE A 45 -2.22 -0.21 0.42
CA ILE A 45 -2.18 -1.20 1.50
C ILE A 45 -3.59 -1.77 1.67
N PRO A 46 -3.80 -3.06 1.41
CA PRO A 46 -5.07 -3.69 1.67
C PRO A 46 -5.24 -3.87 3.19
N TYR A 47 -6.46 -3.68 3.68
CA TYR A 47 -6.79 -3.83 5.09
C TYR A 47 -8.17 -4.42 5.28
N GLN A 48 -8.39 -5.03 6.44
CA GLN A 48 -9.69 -5.48 6.93
C GLN A 48 -9.96 -4.80 8.26
N TYR A 49 -11.19 -4.34 8.46
CA TYR A 49 -11.62 -3.79 9.74
C TYR A 49 -12.87 -4.53 10.19
N GLU A 50 -12.67 -5.46 11.13
CA GLU A 50 -13.73 -6.37 11.57
C GLU A 50 -13.76 -6.39 13.10
N LYS A 51 -14.96 -6.32 13.69
CA LYS A 51 -15.17 -6.36 15.15
C LYS A 51 -14.33 -5.32 15.93
N GLY A 52 -14.06 -4.16 15.32
CA GLY A 52 -13.24 -3.11 15.93
C GLY A 52 -11.74 -3.39 15.91
N LYS A 53 -11.29 -4.34 15.09
CA LYS A 53 -9.88 -4.72 14.94
C LYS A 53 -9.42 -4.49 13.51
N LEU A 54 -8.25 -3.87 13.38
CA LEU A 54 -7.61 -3.56 12.11
C LEU A 54 -6.59 -4.64 11.77
N TYR A 55 -6.72 -5.19 10.57
CA TYR A 55 -5.83 -6.21 10.03
C TYR A 55 -5.22 -5.76 8.72
N VAL A 56 -3.95 -6.07 8.51
CA VAL A 56 -3.23 -5.89 7.24
C VAL A 56 -2.39 -7.13 6.96
N PRO A 57 -2.00 -7.40 5.70
CA PRO A 57 -1.01 -8.43 5.41
C PRO A 57 0.29 -8.22 6.20
N ASP A 58 0.90 -9.29 6.69
CA ASP A 58 2.17 -9.24 7.43
C ASP A 58 3.32 -8.65 6.59
N ASP A 59 3.31 -8.88 5.28
CA ASP A 59 4.23 -8.26 4.32
C ASP A 59 3.95 -6.76 4.05
N ALA A 60 2.83 -6.21 4.55
CA ALA A 60 2.53 -4.78 4.54
C ALA A 60 2.90 -4.08 5.85
N PHE A 61 3.20 -4.83 6.92
CA PHE A 61 3.39 -4.29 8.26
C PHE A 61 4.48 -3.22 8.33
N ASP A 62 5.64 -3.49 7.73
CA ASP A 62 6.76 -2.53 7.71
C ASP A 62 6.39 -1.24 6.98
N VAL A 63 5.58 -1.32 5.92
CA VAL A 63 5.12 -0.12 5.21
C VAL A 63 4.21 0.69 6.13
N VAL A 64 3.22 0.03 6.76
CA VAL A 64 2.30 0.67 7.71
C VAL A 64 3.05 1.39 8.82
N ILE A 65 4.06 0.75 9.43
CA ILE A 65 4.84 1.35 10.53
C ILE A 65 5.68 2.54 10.05
N ASN A 66 6.24 2.47 8.85
CA ASN A 66 7.12 3.52 8.35
C ASN A 66 6.38 4.68 7.68
N THR A 67 5.14 4.51 7.23
CA THR A 67 4.42 5.53 6.45
C THR A 67 3.10 5.98 7.06
N CYS A 68 2.40 5.12 7.80
CA CYS A 68 1.00 5.35 8.23
C CYS A 68 0.79 5.35 9.75
N SER A 69 1.87 5.39 10.54
CA SER A 69 1.85 5.39 12.01
C SER A 69 2.01 6.78 12.61
#